data_AF-A0A522XFS4-F1
#
_entry.id   AF-A0A522XFS4-F1
#
_cell.length_a   1.000
_cell.length_b   1.000
_cell.length_c   1.000
_cell.angle_alpha   90.00
_cell.angle_beta   90.00
_cell.angle_gamma   90.00
#
_symmetry.space_group_name_H-M   'P 1'
#
loop_
_entity.id
_entity.type
_entity.pdbx_description
1 polymer ?
#
loop_
_entity_poly.entity_id
_entity_poly.type
_entity_poly.pdbx_seq_one_letter_code
_entity_poly.pdbx_strand_id
1 'polypeptide(L)'
;MTTPKNGILIANMGTSDITVQIPPISDYLPVGFARDEPNLTKTVRELGEARRTTWNQRQQLICETICSELKVSFDERYRFDFRELTQQLFLAYEDNPERWCDRIRPGRFWGIAKTAVEHFKVERIYCFVTDQTPPHRDDTIYLFEILKKWLEETLINCPKIEKVVIPKEVSAVDQDALFDVYYRFLNRECDRHLTTLISIKGGTPQMQTALRVQAISSQIETQIYLEPELQATLILEGEPSPCRRVSYWRYQRTMKYQTVKQLLQRWDFDGARVVLSDWKETLATLETSQTENSEALNASRELVDVNVRALGTAVALMNLDIRGAKQEHDNRLDVLSELANQYSDSQNSLYRLLNLHSQCCILWDVDGIAEFLIRMGLFYEEIIHDLIRTLDPKNEHSYFNREDYPDDWYLNTDEVVKYPQLANRFYQLEREMGKSSLVGNIKKQHCLVKGSWKKPLQRLFKLPGRPTKRNFLQALIEFQLNNATQINVAKDMISAMKALDYWCVKRNQIIHGAKGISKSRLLEVLEEDRQLVRSNPSIKSDIKATIDVACQPDEIGDRMTQIITSAFAVVNSALPEPSLVPLPEGTTIASVSEPFYLYSDIREWVSDRLDRDVQ
;
A
#
# COMPACT_ATOMS: atom_id res chain seq x y z
N MET A 1 -20.40 -8.18 15.12
CA MET A 1 -20.18 -9.40 15.92
C MET A 1 -19.41 -10.36 15.04
N THR A 2 -18.08 -10.30 15.09
CA THR A 2 -17.20 -11.18 14.32
C THR A 2 -17.18 -12.55 14.99
N THR A 3 -17.55 -13.58 14.23
CA THR A 3 -17.27 -14.99 14.58
C THR A 3 -15.78 -15.11 14.93
N PRO A 4 -15.41 -15.82 16.02
CA PRO A 4 -14.01 -16.00 16.36
C PRO A 4 -13.32 -16.67 15.18
N LYS A 5 -12.32 -16.00 14.60
CA LYS A 5 -11.45 -16.58 13.59
C LYS A 5 -10.70 -17.73 14.26
N ASN A 6 -10.83 -18.94 13.71
CA ASN A 6 -10.15 -20.12 14.24
C ASN A 6 -8.63 -19.89 14.27
N GLY A 7 -7.97 -20.27 15.35
CA GLY A 7 -6.52 -20.12 15.51
C GLY A 7 -5.77 -21.42 15.28
N ILE A 8 -4.50 -21.33 14.92
CA ILE A 8 -3.57 -22.47 14.92
C ILE A 8 -2.38 -22.18 15.83
N LEU A 9 -1.81 -23.22 16.44
CA LEU A 9 -0.53 -23.15 17.15
C LEU A 9 0.52 -23.92 16.36
N ILE A 10 1.68 -23.31 16.18
CA ILE A 10 2.85 -23.92 15.58
C ILE A 10 3.96 -23.93 16.63
N ALA A 11 4.56 -25.09 16.88
CA ALA A 11 5.63 -25.20 17.87
C ALA A 11 6.75 -26.13 17.42
N ASN A 12 7.99 -25.75 17.70
CA ASN A 12 9.11 -26.67 17.66
C ASN A 12 9.16 -27.46 18.98
N MET A 13 9.28 -28.78 18.90
CA MET A 13 9.50 -29.62 20.08
C MET A 13 10.97 -29.59 20.51
N GLY A 14 11.21 -29.42 21.81
CA GLY A 14 12.53 -29.48 22.43
C GLY A 14 12.60 -30.52 23.53
N THR A 15 13.81 -31.02 23.78
CA THR A 15 14.08 -32.03 24.82
C THR A 15 13.58 -31.61 26.22
N SER A 16 13.54 -30.30 26.48
CA SER A 16 13.07 -29.70 27.74
C SER A 16 11.56 -29.67 27.94
N ASP A 17 10.76 -30.14 26.98
CA ASP A 17 9.30 -30.01 27.02
C ASP A 17 8.60 -31.11 27.83
N ILE A 18 9.37 -32.00 28.48
CA ILE A 18 8.86 -33.03 29.38
C ILE A 18 9.50 -32.91 30.76
N THR A 19 8.68 -33.07 31.79
CA THR A 19 9.11 -33.24 33.18
C THR A 19 8.58 -34.56 33.73
N VAL A 20 9.34 -35.15 34.64
CA VAL A 20 9.03 -36.45 35.27
C VAL A 20 9.07 -36.32 36.78
N GLN A 21 8.10 -36.91 37.46
CA GLN A 21 8.04 -36.93 38.91
C GLN A 21 9.05 -37.92 39.49
N ILE A 22 9.83 -37.46 40.45
CA ILE A 22 10.81 -38.28 41.17
C ILE A 22 10.13 -38.81 42.45
N PRO A 23 9.76 -40.10 42.53
CA PRO A 23 8.91 -40.62 43.61
C PRO A 23 9.44 -40.37 45.03
N PRO A 24 10.76 -40.41 45.31
CA PRO A 24 11.28 -40.11 46.64
C PRO A 24 11.01 -38.69 47.17
N ILE A 25 10.79 -37.71 46.29
CA ILE A 25 10.69 -36.29 46.64
C ILE A 25 9.44 -35.59 46.08
N SER A 26 8.65 -36.30 45.28
CA SER A 26 7.41 -35.82 44.63
C SER A 26 7.53 -34.60 43.71
N ASP A 27 8.71 -34.01 43.57
CA ASP A 27 8.98 -32.92 42.62
C ASP A 27 9.08 -33.44 41.17
N TYR A 28 8.63 -32.62 40.22
CA TYR A 28 8.76 -32.86 38.78
C TYR A 28 10.03 -32.21 38.23
N LEU A 29 10.90 -33.01 37.60
CA LEU A 29 12.17 -32.54 37.07
C LEU A 29 12.17 -32.54 35.54
N PRO A 30 12.65 -31.45 34.89
CA PRO A 30 12.69 -31.38 33.43
C PRO A 30 13.79 -32.29 32.88
N VAL A 31 13.44 -33.08 31.86
CA VAL A 31 14.36 -33.97 31.16
C VAL A 31 15.13 -33.16 30.10
N GLY A 32 16.41 -33.47 29.87
CA GLY A 32 17.18 -32.87 28.76
C GLY A 32 17.35 -31.35 28.83
N PHE A 33 17.30 -30.77 30.03
CA PHE A 33 17.32 -29.31 30.27
C PHE A 33 18.76 -28.77 30.29
N ALA A 34 19.33 -28.58 29.10
CA ALA A 34 20.73 -28.17 28.89
C ALA A 34 20.93 -26.69 28.53
N ARG A 35 19.87 -25.86 28.55
CA ARG A 35 19.93 -24.45 28.13
C ARG A 35 19.84 -23.47 29.29
N ASP A 36 20.58 -22.38 29.18
CA ASP A 36 20.41 -21.20 30.02
C ASP A 36 19.21 -20.37 29.54
N GLU A 37 18.18 -20.27 30.37
CA GLU A 37 17.05 -19.36 30.17
C GLU A 37 17.19 -18.18 31.15
N PRO A 38 17.24 -16.92 30.68
CA PRO A 38 17.58 -15.76 31.51
C PRO A 38 16.70 -15.60 32.77
N ASN A 39 15.39 -15.88 32.64
CA ASN A 39 14.43 -15.78 33.74
C ASN A 39 14.53 -16.96 34.74
N LEU A 40 15.11 -18.09 34.33
CA LEU A 40 15.22 -19.28 35.18
C LEU A 40 16.30 -19.13 36.25
N THR A 41 17.44 -18.50 35.92
CA THR A 41 18.52 -18.24 36.88
C THR A 41 18.04 -17.43 38.08
N LYS A 42 17.09 -16.51 37.86
CA LYS A 42 16.46 -15.72 38.92
C LYS A 42 15.55 -16.61 39.78
N THR A 43 14.62 -17.34 39.17
CA THR A 43 13.63 -18.14 39.90
C THR A 43 14.25 -19.30 40.68
N VAL A 44 15.35 -19.88 40.19
CA VAL A 44 16.11 -20.92 40.91
C VAL A 44 16.78 -20.37 42.18
N ARG A 45 17.18 -19.10 42.20
CA ARG A 45 17.75 -18.46 43.42
C ARG A 45 16.71 -18.21 44.49
N GLU A 46 15.44 -18.09 44.10
CA GLU A 46 14.30 -17.85 44.99
C GLU A 46 13.78 -19.16 45.62
N LEU A 47 14.22 -20.33 45.13
CA LEU A 47 13.91 -21.62 45.74
C LEU A 47 14.56 -21.77 47.12
N GLY A 48 13.84 -22.43 48.03
CA GLY A 48 14.42 -22.90 49.29
C GLY A 48 15.58 -23.87 49.06
N GLU A 49 16.49 -23.98 50.04
CA GLU A 49 17.76 -24.71 49.92
C GLU A 49 17.60 -26.18 49.46
N ALA A 50 16.60 -26.88 49.98
CA ALA A 50 16.30 -28.27 49.60
C ALA A 50 15.89 -28.39 48.11
N ARG A 51 14.89 -27.62 47.67
CA ARG A 51 14.43 -27.61 46.27
C ARG A 51 15.51 -27.11 45.31
N ARG A 52 16.34 -26.18 45.75
CA ARG A 52 17.50 -25.72 44.96
C ARG A 52 18.54 -26.82 44.77
N THR A 53 18.77 -27.64 45.79
CA THR A 53 19.65 -28.81 45.71
C THR A 53 19.09 -29.83 44.73
N THR A 54 17.79 -30.17 44.85
CA THR A 54 17.06 -31.00 43.89
C THR A 54 17.23 -30.50 42.45
N TRP A 55 17.03 -29.20 42.22
CA TRP A 55 17.16 -28.59 40.90
C TRP A 55 18.58 -28.74 40.32
N ASN A 56 19.60 -28.54 41.15
CA ASN A 56 21.00 -28.65 40.73
C ASN A 56 21.41 -30.11 40.47
N GLN A 57 20.84 -31.07 41.20
CA GLN A 57 21.11 -32.51 41.07
C GLN A 57 20.15 -33.22 40.11
N ARG A 58 19.29 -32.48 39.39
CA ARG A 58 18.20 -33.04 38.59
C ARG A 58 18.59 -34.17 37.64
N GLN A 59 19.72 -34.00 36.94
CA GLN A 59 20.20 -34.97 35.95
C GLN A 59 20.54 -36.31 36.62
N GLN A 60 21.23 -36.26 37.76
CA GLN A 60 21.60 -37.42 38.56
C GLN A 60 20.34 -38.13 39.07
N LEU A 61 19.40 -37.39 39.66
CA LEU A 61 18.16 -37.93 40.19
C LEU A 61 17.33 -38.64 39.11
N ILE A 62 17.22 -38.05 37.91
CA ILE A 62 16.53 -38.66 36.77
C ILE A 62 17.22 -39.97 36.36
N CYS A 63 18.55 -40.01 36.31
CA CYS A 63 19.29 -41.22 35.95
C CYS A 63 19.10 -42.34 36.98
N GLU A 64 19.31 -42.03 38.25
CA GLU A 64 19.26 -43.01 39.34
C GLU A 64 17.85 -43.58 39.55
N THR A 65 16.81 -42.81 39.23
CA THR A 65 15.42 -43.24 39.41
C THR A 65 14.76 -43.66 38.10
N ILE A 66 14.52 -42.74 37.17
CA ILE A 66 13.74 -42.96 35.96
C ILE A 66 14.50 -43.81 34.94
N CYS A 67 15.78 -43.51 34.66
CA CYS A 67 16.55 -44.31 33.71
C CYS A 67 16.77 -45.73 34.24
N SER A 68 17.09 -45.89 35.54
CA SER A 68 17.19 -47.20 36.18
C SER A 68 15.88 -48.00 36.11
N GLU A 69 14.74 -47.35 36.39
CA GLU A 69 13.40 -47.97 36.31
C GLU A 69 13.08 -48.45 34.89
N LEU A 70 13.39 -47.63 33.88
CA LEU A 70 13.14 -47.90 32.47
C LEU A 70 14.26 -48.69 31.77
N LYS A 71 15.31 -49.08 32.50
CA LYS A 71 16.50 -49.79 32.00
C LYS A 71 17.24 -49.08 30.87
N VAL A 72 17.28 -47.75 30.92
CA VAL A 72 18.02 -46.89 29.97
C VAL A 72 19.45 -46.73 30.44
N SER A 73 20.41 -46.90 29.54
CA SER A 73 21.83 -46.81 29.88
C SER A 73 22.28 -45.36 30.10
N PHE A 74 23.12 -45.13 31.10
CA PHE A 74 23.76 -43.82 31.35
C PHE A 74 25.22 -43.95 31.79
N ASP A 75 26.03 -42.93 31.53
CA ASP A 75 27.47 -42.91 31.85
C ASP A 75 27.78 -42.40 33.27
N GLU A 76 29.05 -42.44 33.68
CA GLU A 76 29.54 -41.94 34.98
C GLU A 76 29.26 -40.44 35.22
N ARG A 77 28.92 -39.69 34.17
CA ARG A 77 28.55 -38.27 34.22
C ARG A 77 27.04 -38.06 34.16
N TYR A 78 26.25 -39.13 34.36
CA TYR A 78 24.79 -39.11 34.30
C TYR A 78 24.24 -38.63 32.95
N ARG A 79 24.92 -38.97 31.85
CA ARG A 79 24.45 -38.70 30.48
C ARG A 79 23.77 -39.95 29.93
N PHE A 80 22.61 -39.76 29.31
CA PHE A 80 21.81 -40.79 28.65
C PHE A 80 21.41 -40.34 27.24
N ASP A 81 20.94 -41.28 26.43
CA ASP A 81 20.31 -41.00 25.15
C ASP A 81 18.84 -40.60 25.38
N PHE A 82 18.49 -39.36 24.99
CA PHE A 82 17.15 -38.82 25.22
C PHE A 82 16.09 -39.52 24.35
N ARG A 83 16.46 -39.91 23.12
CA ARG A 83 15.59 -40.67 22.22
C ARG A 83 15.29 -42.04 22.80
N GLU A 84 16.30 -42.74 23.33
CA GLU A 84 16.11 -44.02 24.02
C GLU A 84 15.22 -43.88 25.27
N LEU A 85 15.50 -42.87 26.11
CA LEU A 85 14.69 -42.61 27.31
C LEU A 85 13.23 -42.35 26.97
N THR A 86 12.95 -41.46 26.01
CA THR A 86 11.58 -41.13 25.62
C THR A 86 10.87 -42.29 24.92
N GLN A 87 11.59 -43.15 24.19
CA GLN A 87 11.03 -44.37 23.64
C GLN A 87 10.57 -45.33 24.74
N GLN A 88 11.44 -45.63 25.72
CA GLN A 88 11.09 -46.53 26.82
C GLN A 88 9.99 -45.95 27.70
N LEU A 89 10.03 -44.63 27.95
CA LEU A 89 8.99 -43.93 28.69
C LEU A 89 7.63 -43.99 27.98
N PHE A 90 7.61 -43.85 26.64
CA PHE A 90 6.39 -43.98 25.84
C PHE A 90 5.81 -45.39 25.94
N LEU A 91 6.64 -46.43 25.75
CA LEU A 91 6.20 -47.83 25.90
C LEU A 91 5.64 -48.10 27.30
N ALA A 92 6.32 -47.63 28.34
CA ALA A 92 5.85 -47.77 29.72
C ALA A 92 4.52 -47.03 29.96
N TYR A 93 4.31 -45.87 29.32
CA TYR A 93 3.05 -45.12 29.37
C TYR A 93 1.93 -45.79 28.55
N GLU A 94 2.24 -46.57 27.52
CA GLU A 94 1.26 -47.43 26.85
C GLU A 94 0.84 -48.61 27.74
N ASP A 95 1.80 -49.23 28.43
CA ASP A 95 1.54 -50.38 29.31
C ASP A 95 0.78 -49.99 30.59
N ASN A 96 1.03 -48.81 31.15
CA ASN A 96 0.35 -48.33 32.36
C ASN A 96 -0.02 -46.83 32.27
N PRO A 97 -1.12 -46.49 31.57
CA PRO A 97 -1.54 -45.11 31.32
C PRO A 97 -1.73 -44.29 32.60
N GLU A 98 -2.51 -44.79 33.56
CA GLU A 98 -2.86 -44.05 34.78
C GLU A 98 -1.61 -43.66 35.58
N ARG A 99 -0.69 -44.61 35.77
CA ARG A 99 0.55 -44.38 36.54
C ARG A 99 1.42 -43.29 35.92
N TRP A 100 1.58 -43.30 34.60
CA TRP A 100 2.48 -42.38 33.92
C TRP A 100 1.83 -41.05 33.58
N CYS A 101 0.51 -41.03 33.39
CA CYS A 101 -0.26 -39.79 33.25
C CYS A 101 -0.06 -38.89 34.47
N ASP A 102 -0.02 -39.45 35.68
CA ASP A 102 0.27 -38.69 36.91
C ASP A 102 1.75 -38.30 37.06
N ARG A 103 2.69 -39.12 36.58
CA ARG A 103 4.13 -38.89 36.76
C ARG A 103 4.76 -38.01 35.69
N ILE A 104 4.09 -37.75 34.58
CA ILE A 104 4.61 -36.96 33.46
C ILE A 104 3.84 -35.64 33.40
N ARG A 105 4.54 -34.54 33.13
CA ARG A 105 3.91 -33.26 32.75
C ARG A 105 4.59 -32.70 31.51
N PRO A 106 3.88 -32.00 30.60
CA PRO A 106 4.46 -31.35 29.43
C PRO A 106 5.29 -30.09 29.75
N GLY A 107 6.10 -30.13 30.81
CA GLY A 107 7.02 -29.07 31.27
C GLY A 107 6.71 -27.67 30.74
N ARG A 108 7.53 -27.20 29.79
CA ARG A 108 7.39 -25.88 29.16
C ARG A 108 6.18 -25.78 28.23
N PHE A 109 5.87 -26.86 27.52
CA PHE A 109 4.87 -26.90 26.47
C PHE A 109 3.45 -26.76 27.03
N TRP A 110 3.22 -27.19 28.29
CA TRP A 110 1.89 -27.15 28.89
C TRP A 110 1.33 -25.73 28.96
N GLY A 111 2.15 -24.76 29.41
CA GLY A 111 1.74 -23.35 29.45
C GLY A 111 1.37 -22.79 28.08
N ILE A 112 2.11 -23.18 27.04
CA ILE A 112 1.88 -22.77 25.65
C ILE A 112 0.54 -23.35 25.15
N ALA A 113 0.35 -24.66 25.28
CA ALA A 113 -0.86 -25.35 24.84
C ALA A 113 -2.09 -24.83 25.60
N LYS A 114 -2.00 -24.69 26.92
CA LYS A 114 -3.08 -24.16 27.77
C LYS A 114 -3.47 -22.74 27.36
N THR A 115 -2.48 -21.86 27.16
CA THR A 115 -2.74 -20.48 26.71
C THR A 115 -3.42 -20.46 25.34
N ALA A 116 -2.94 -21.27 24.39
CA ALA A 116 -3.51 -21.37 23.05
C ALA A 116 -4.98 -21.84 23.07
N VAL A 117 -5.29 -22.86 23.88
CA VAL A 117 -6.65 -23.42 23.98
C VAL A 117 -7.59 -22.46 24.72
N GLU A 118 -7.20 -21.98 25.90
CA GLU A 118 -8.09 -21.20 26.78
C GLU A 118 -8.33 -19.78 26.27
N HIS A 119 -7.31 -19.13 25.69
CA HIS A 119 -7.40 -17.70 25.32
C HIS A 119 -7.67 -17.47 23.83
N PHE A 120 -7.22 -18.38 22.97
CA PHE A 120 -7.30 -18.21 21.52
C PHE A 120 -8.18 -19.25 20.83
N LYS A 121 -8.67 -20.27 21.56
CA LYS A 121 -9.55 -21.33 21.03
C LYS A 121 -8.99 -21.94 19.75
N VAL A 122 -7.70 -22.28 19.77
CA VAL A 122 -7.06 -22.92 18.61
C VAL A 122 -7.75 -24.23 18.26
N GLU A 123 -7.86 -24.53 16.97
CA GLU A 123 -8.45 -25.79 16.50
C GLU A 123 -7.39 -26.86 16.22
N ARG A 124 -6.16 -26.42 15.92
CA ARG A 124 -5.04 -27.30 15.60
C ARG A 124 -3.74 -26.85 16.24
N ILE A 125 -2.95 -27.82 16.66
CA ILE A 125 -1.58 -27.65 17.15
C ILE A 125 -0.65 -28.47 16.26
N TYR A 126 0.26 -27.80 15.56
CA TYR A 126 1.30 -28.44 14.75
C TYR A 126 2.62 -28.45 15.52
N CYS A 127 3.14 -29.64 15.77
CA CYS A 127 4.40 -29.84 16.49
C CYS A 127 5.47 -30.35 15.53
N PHE A 128 6.51 -29.56 15.33
CA PHE A 128 7.69 -29.96 14.57
C PHE A 128 8.60 -30.86 15.40
N VAL A 129 8.94 -32.02 14.86
CA VAL A 129 9.74 -33.06 15.53
C VAL A 129 10.87 -33.54 14.65
N THR A 130 11.94 -34.05 15.25
CA THR A 130 13.07 -34.64 14.52
C THR A 130 13.08 -36.17 14.64
N ASP A 131 13.42 -36.83 13.54
CA ASP A 131 13.67 -38.27 13.42
C ASP A 131 14.83 -38.50 12.43
N GLN A 132 16.04 -38.11 12.81
CA GLN A 132 17.19 -38.06 11.92
C GLN A 132 17.64 -39.46 11.46
N THR A 133 18.34 -39.54 10.32
CA THR A 133 18.97 -40.78 9.83
C THR A 133 20.46 -40.53 9.55
N PRO A 134 21.39 -41.16 10.30
CA PRO A 134 21.15 -42.09 11.40
C PRO A 134 20.44 -41.43 12.61
N PRO A 135 19.74 -42.21 13.47
CA PRO A 135 19.04 -41.68 14.64
C PRO A 135 19.94 -40.80 15.50
N HIS A 136 19.44 -39.61 15.87
CA HIS A 136 20.17 -38.71 16.76
C HIS A 136 19.66 -38.88 18.20
N ARG A 137 20.58 -38.85 19.17
CA ARG A 137 20.29 -39.05 20.59
C ARG A 137 19.29 -38.09 21.21
N ASP A 138 19.12 -36.92 20.58
CA ASP A 138 18.24 -35.84 21.06
C ASP A 138 16.96 -35.72 20.19
N ASP A 139 16.65 -36.73 19.38
CA ASP A 139 15.45 -36.74 18.56
C ASP A 139 14.16 -36.71 19.39
N THR A 140 13.18 -35.94 18.92
CA THR A 140 11.95 -35.63 19.68
C THR A 140 10.71 -36.42 19.22
N ILE A 141 10.88 -37.42 18.35
CA ILE A 141 9.78 -38.19 17.78
C ILE A 141 8.91 -38.88 18.84
N TYR A 142 9.52 -39.53 19.85
CA TYR A 142 8.78 -40.21 20.92
C TYR A 142 8.29 -39.25 22.01
N LEU A 143 9.01 -38.14 22.23
CA LEU A 143 8.54 -37.05 23.09
C LEU A 143 7.17 -36.54 22.61
N PHE A 144 7.00 -36.34 21.30
CA PHE A 144 5.72 -35.91 20.76
C PHE A 144 4.58 -36.88 21.09
N GLU A 145 4.80 -38.19 20.95
CA GLU A 145 3.75 -39.18 21.21
C GLU A 145 3.32 -39.15 22.69
N ILE A 146 4.28 -39.00 23.62
CA ILE A 146 4.00 -38.84 25.05
C ILE A 146 3.16 -37.58 25.30
N LEU A 147 3.61 -36.43 24.79
CA LEU A 147 2.93 -35.17 25.06
C LEU A 147 1.54 -35.12 24.42
N LYS A 148 1.39 -35.64 23.20
CA LYS A 148 0.10 -35.75 22.52
C LYS A 148 -0.88 -36.54 23.38
N LYS A 149 -0.50 -37.74 23.81
CA LYS A 149 -1.33 -38.61 24.65
C LYS A 149 -1.74 -37.90 25.94
N TRP A 150 -0.77 -37.31 26.64
CA TRP A 150 -1.03 -36.59 27.89
C TRP A 150 -1.99 -35.41 27.72
N LEU A 151 -1.81 -34.63 26.66
CA LEU A 151 -2.65 -33.46 26.36
C LEU A 151 -4.07 -33.87 25.96
N GLU A 152 -4.23 -34.92 25.16
CA GLU A 152 -5.55 -35.47 24.79
C GLU A 152 -6.32 -36.01 26.01
N GLU A 153 -5.61 -36.55 27.01
CA GLU A 153 -6.20 -37.03 28.27
C GLU A 153 -6.55 -35.89 29.24
N THR A 154 -5.76 -34.80 29.25
CA THR A 154 -5.82 -33.78 30.32
C THR A 154 -6.46 -32.45 29.91
N LEU A 155 -6.36 -32.03 28.64
CA LEU A 155 -6.91 -30.75 28.19
C LEU A 155 -8.41 -30.88 27.86
N ILE A 156 -9.21 -30.04 28.51
CA ILE A 156 -10.62 -29.85 28.14
C ILE A 156 -10.69 -29.20 26.76
N ASN A 157 -11.50 -29.77 25.86
CA ASN A 157 -11.61 -29.34 24.45
C ASN A 157 -10.25 -29.36 23.72
N CYS A 158 -9.50 -30.45 23.89
CA CYS A 158 -8.19 -30.60 23.26
C CYS A 158 -8.28 -30.43 21.72
N PRO A 159 -7.51 -29.50 21.12
CA PRO A 159 -7.47 -29.32 19.68
C PRO A 159 -6.83 -30.51 18.98
N LYS A 160 -6.97 -30.58 17.66
CA LYS A 160 -6.27 -31.62 16.88
C LYS A 160 -4.76 -31.39 16.93
N ILE A 161 -4.02 -32.31 17.54
CA ILE A 161 -2.56 -32.26 17.63
C ILE A 161 -1.95 -33.04 16.46
N GLU A 162 -1.23 -32.34 15.59
CA GLU A 162 -0.61 -32.88 14.40
C GLU A 162 0.91 -32.88 14.49
N LYS A 163 1.50 -33.99 14.07
CA LYS A 163 2.95 -34.17 13.99
C LYS A 163 3.46 -33.69 12.64
N VAL A 164 4.50 -32.85 12.66
CA VAL A 164 5.23 -32.44 11.47
C VAL A 164 6.67 -32.92 11.59
N VAL A 165 7.01 -34.01 10.90
CA VAL A 165 8.36 -34.58 10.97
C VAL A 165 9.28 -33.81 10.03
N ILE A 166 10.39 -33.28 10.55
CA ILE A 166 11.47 -32.74 9.72
C ILE A 166 12.01 -33.87 8.83
N PRO A 167 12.11 -33.70 7.50
CA PRO A 167 12.59 -34.75 6.60
C PRO A 167 13.91 -35.35 7.06
N LYS A 168 14.07 -36.66 6.91
CA LYS A 168 15.19 -37.43 7.49
C LYS A 168 16.55 -37.00 6.94
N GLU A 169 16.55 -36.47 5.73
CA GLU A 169 17.71 -35.98 4.99
C GLU A 169 18.11 -34.57 5.43
N VAL A 170 17.24 -33.83 6.11
CA VAL A 170 17.48 -32.46 6.58
C VAL A 170 18.03 -32.50 8.00
N SER A 171 19.28 -32.07 8.16
CA SER A 171 19.90 -31.95 9.48
C SER A 171 19.23 -30.84 10.29
N ALA A 172 18.93 -31.08 11.56
CA ALA A 172 18.35 -30.06 12.45
C ALA A 172 19.31 -28.89 12.76
N VAL A 173 20.56 -28.95 12.32
CA VAL A 173 21.53 -27.84 12.42
C VAL A 173 21.79 -27.18 11.06
N ASP A 174 21.21 -27.67 9.97
CA ASP A 174 21.27 -27.05 8.65
C ASP A 174 20.15 -26.01 8.52
N GLN A 175 20.49 -24.75 8.76
CA GLN A 175 19.52 -23.66 8.78
C GLN A 175 18.89 -23.40 7.40
N ASP A 176 19.65 -23.58 6.30
CA ASP A 176 19.18 -23.28 4.95
C ASP A 176 18.14 -24.31 4.49
N ALA A 177 18.39 -25.59 4.76
CA ALA A 177 17.42 -26.64 4.48
C ALA A 177 16.16 -26.50 5.35
N LEU A 178 16.31 -26.08 6.62
CA LEU A 178 15.18 -25.82 7.51
C LEU A 178 14.30 -24.66 7.02
N PHE A 179 14.87 -23.61 6.42
CA PHE A 179 14.09 -22.52 5.84
C PHE A 179 13.07 -23.02 4.81
N ASP A 180 13.47 -23.91 3.91
CA ASP A 180 12.56 -24.48 2.90
C ASP A 180 11.46 -25.36 3.53
N VAL A 181 11.80 -26.15 4.56
CA VAL A 181 10.81 -26.96 5.29
C VAL A 181 9.73 -26.08 5.92
N TYR A 182 10.12 -25.04 6.65
CA TYR A 182 9.15 -24.13 7.27
C TYR A 182 8.37 -23.31 6.25
N TYR A 183 9.03 -22.84 5.17
CA TYR A 183 8.37 -22.11 4.09
C TYR A 183 7.24 -22.93 3.44
N ARG A 184 7.52 -24.19 3.08
CA ARG A 184 6.51 -25.08 2.47
C ARG A 184 5.36 -25.36 3.42
N PHE A 185 5.64 -25.55 4.71
CA PHE A 185 4.62 -25.75 5.71
C PHE A 185 3.71 -24.52 5.85
N LEU A 186 4.31 -23.34 6.07
CA LEU A 186 3.55 -22.10 6.29
C LEU A 186 2.65 -21.77 5.10
N ASN A 187 3.13 -21.92 3.87
CA ASN A 187 2.30 -21.67 2.67
C ASN A 187 1.18 -22.69 2.45
N ARG A 188 1.34 -23.91 2.97
CA ARG A 188 0.36 -24.98 2.79
C ARG A 188 -0.72 -24.97 3.85
N GLU A 189 -0.34 -24.76 5.11
CA GLU A 189 -1.20 -24.99 6.27
C GLU A 189 -1.69 -23.68 6.93
N CYS A 190 -1.05 -22.54 6.67
CA CYS A 190 -1.41 -21.26 7.29
C CYS A 190 -2.09 -20.33 6.28
N ASP A 191 -3.35 -19.97 6.54
CA ASP A 191 -4.06 -18.93 5.81
C ASP A 191 -3.64 -17.54 6.33
N ARG A 192 -3.54 -16.58 5.41
CA ARG A 192 -3.23 -15.17 5.66
C ARG A 192 -4.09 -14.56 6.78
N HIS A 193 -5.36 -14.93 6.85
CA HIS A 193 -6.33 -14.32 7.77
C HIS A 193 -6.51 -15.06 9.10
N LEU A 194 -5.87 -16.22 9.29
CA LEU A 194 -5.94 -16.97 10.55
C LEU A 194 -4.96 -16.39 11.57
N THR A 195 -5.39 -16.34 12.83
CA THR A 195 -4.49 -16.03 13.93
C THR A 195 -3.53 -17.19 14.14
N THR A 196 -2.25 -16.96 13.92
CA THR A 196 -1.20 -17.98 14.07
C THR A 196 -0.41 -17.72 15.33
N LEU A 197 -0.49 -18.66 16.26
CA LEU A 197 0.32 -18.69 17.46
C LEU A 197 1.61 -19.46 17.19
N ILE A 198 2.75 -18.95 17.64
CA ILE A 198 4.05 -19.52 17.33
C ILE A 198 4.86 -19.71 18.61
N SER A 199 5.36 -20.92 18.84
CA SER A 199 6.35 -21.18 19.88
C SER A 199 7.69 -21.59 19.28
N ILE A 200 8.67 -20.73 19.48
CA ILE A 200 10.05 -20.90 19.00
C ILE A 200 11.01 -21.33 20.11
N LYS A 201 10.51 -21.83 21.24
CA LYS A 201 11.37 -22.16 22.40
C LYS A 201 11.93 -23.58 22.37
N GLY A 202 11.29 -24.52 21.69
CA GLY A 202 11.83 -25.87 21.44
C GLY A 202 12.67 -25.95 20.14
N GLY A 203 13.23 -27.12 19.86
CA GLY A 203 14.15 -27.35 18.72
C GLY A 203 15.54 -26.74 18.90
N THR A 204 16.44 -26.99 17.95
CA THR A 204 17.80 -26.42 17.91
C THR A 204 17.76 -24.89 17.68
N PRO A 205 18.83 -24.13 18.00
CA PRO A 205 18.85 -22.69 17.70
C PRO A 205 18.58 -22.37 16.22
N GLN A 206 19.00 -23.24 15.31
CA GLN A 206 18.76 -23.14 13.88
C GLN A 206 17.28 -23.33 13.53
N MET A 207 16.60 -24.33 14.11
CA MET A 207 15.14 -24.50 13.95
C MET A 207 14.36 -23.28 14.46
N GLN A 208 14.78 -22.71 15.59
CA GLN A 208 14.14 -21.52 16.18
C GLN A 208 14.29 -20.30 15.28
N THR A 209 15.50 -20.09 14.76
CA THR A 209 15.81 -18.99 13.86
C THR A 209 15.06 -19.16 12.53
N ALA A 210 15.08 -20.37 11.97
CA ALA A 210 14.42 -20.68 10.72
C ALA A 210 12.90 -20.48 10.79
N LEU A 211 12.24 -21.02 11.82
CA LEU A 211 10.81 -20.82 12.03
C LEU A 211 10.46 -19.34 12.25
N ARG A 212 11.24 -18.62 13.08
CA ARG A 212 11.02 -17.19 13.34
C ARG A 212 11.10 -16.35 12.06
N VAL A 213 12.16 -16.52 11.28
CA VAL A 213 12.37 -15.75 10.05
C VAL A 213 11.30 -16.09 9.02
N GLN A 214 11.01 -17.37 8.79
CA GLN A 214 9.98 -17.78 7.82
C GLN A 214 8.58 -17.33 8.22
N ALA A 215 8.26 -17.35 9.52
CA ALA A 215 7.01 -16.78 10.00
C ALA A 215 6.93 -15.27 9.74
N ILE A 216 7.97 -14.49 10.11
CA ILE A 216 8.01 -13.04 9.88
C ILE A 216 7.87 -12.71 8.38
N SER A 217 8.51 -13.50 7.51
CA SER A 217 8.48 -13.33 6.05
C SER A 217 7.23 -13.90 5.37
N SER A 218 6.37 -14.62 6.10
CA SER A 218 5.14 -15.19 5.56
C SER A 218 4.06 -14.13 5.31
N GLN A 219 3.01 -14.51 4.59
CA GLN A 219 1.86 -13.66 4.34
C GLN A 219 0.88 -13.61 5.53
N ILE A 220 1.16 -14.28 6.64
CA ILE A 220 0.28 -14.32 7.81
C ILE A 220 0.21 -12.93 8.44
N GLU A 221 -1.00 -12.38 8.53
CA GLU A 221 -1.25 -11.05 9.08
C GLU A 221 -1.05 -11.05 10.60
N THR A 222 -1.75 -11.95 11.30
CA THR A 222 -1.76 -11.97 12.77
C THR A 222 -0.86 -13.08 13.30
N GLN A 223 0.32 -12.69 13.76
CA GLN A 223 1.31 -13.59 14.37
C GLN A 223 1.53 -13.22 15.83
N ILE A 224 1.32 -14.18 16.73
CA ILE A 224 1.52 -14.01 18.17
C ILE A 224 2.47 -15.10 18.67
N TYR A 225 3.58 -14.69 19.25
CA TYR A 225 4.57 -15.60 19.78
C TYR A 225 4.25 -15.88 21.25
N LEU A 226 4.09 -17.15 21.58
CA LEU A 226 3.87 -17.61 22.95
C LEU A 226 5.21 -18.03 23.55
N GLU A 227 5.74 -17.17 24.43
CA GLU A 227 7.02 -17.39 25.10
C GLU A 227 6.79 -17.74 26.58
N PRO A 228 7.00 -19.00 27.01
CA PRO A 228 6.83 -19.39 28.41
C PRO A 228 7.85 -18.71 29.33
N GLU A 229 7.36 -18.06 30.38
CA GLU A 229 8.14 -17.53 31.50
C GLU A 229 8.36 -18.63 32.54
N LEU A 230 9.36 -19.46 32.30
CA LEU A 230 9.72 -20.56 33.19
C LEU A 230 9.93 -20.10 34.64
N GLN A 231 9.16 -20.68 35.55
CA GLN A 231 9.32 -20.54 37.00
C GLN A 231 9.71 -21.88 37.60
N ALA A 232 10.88 -21.94 38.24
CA ALA A 232 11.41 -23.19 38.78
C ALA A 232 10.44 -23.85 39.79
N THR A 233 9.76 -23.07 40.61
CA THR A 233 8.75 -23.57 41.58
C THR A 233 7.59 -24.27 40.88
N LEU A 234 6.98 -23.63 39.87
CA LEU A 234 5.87 -24.22 39.12
C LEU A 234 6.29 -25.48 38.38
N ILE A 235 7.50 -25.49 37.81
CA ILE A 235 8.05 -26.68 37.14
C ILE A 235 8.17 -27.85 38.13
N LEU A 236 8.71 -27.61 39.34
CA LEU A 236 8.84 -28.63 40.39
C LEU A 236 7.49 -29.13 40.90
N GLU A 237 6.47 -28.27 40.90
CA GLU A 237 5.09 -28.62 41.26
C GLU A 237 4.33 -29.31 40.12
N GLY A 238 4.94 -29.34 38.93
CA GLY A 238 4.33 -29.93 37.74
C GLY A 238 3.31 -29.02 37.05
N GLU A 239 3.20 -27.75 37.46
CA GLU A 239 2.23 -26.75 37.00
C GLU A 239 2.69 -25.97 35.75
N PRO A 240 1.77 -25.45 34.91
CA PRO A 240 2.14 -24.74 33.70
C PRO A 240 2.71 -23.36 34.03
N SER A 241 3.84 -23.02 33.41
CA SER A 241 4.38 -21.66 33.49
C SER A 241 3.52 -20.67 32.68
N PRO A 242 3.37 -19.41 33.14
CA PRO A 242 2.67 -18.39 32.36
C PRO A 242 3.39 -18.11 31.04
N CYS A 243 2.65 -17.65 30.03
CA CYS A 243 3.21 -17.29 28.73
C CYS A 243 3.13 -15.80 28.47
N ARG A 244 4.28 -15.22 28.13
CA ARG A 244 4.37 -13.91 27.51
C ARG A 244 3.87 -13.97 26.07
N ARG A 245 3.14 -12.94 25.66
CA ARG A 245 2.63 -12.78 24.30
C ARG A 245 3.45 -11.72 23.60
N VAL A 246 4.34 -12.16 22.73
CA VAL A 246 5.26 -11.28 22.01
C VAL A 246 4.78 -11.16 20.56
N SER A 247 4.97 -10.00 19.95
CA SER A 247 4.79 -9.85 18.51
C SER A 247 5.98 -9.12 17.91
N TYR A 248 6.46 -9.61 16.77
CA TYR A 248 7.56 -9.02 16.00
C TYR A 248 7.03 -8.00 14.97
N TRP A 249 5.92 -7.32 15.29
CA TRP A 249 5.21 -6.38 14.43
C TRP A 249 6.09 -5.24 13.88
N ARG A 250 7.17 -4.86 14.58
CA ARG A 250 8.11 -3.84 14.10
C ARG A 250 8.82 -4.24 12.80
N TYR A 251 9.07 -5.53 12.58
CA TYR A 251 9.65 -6.03 11.32
C TYR A 251 8.61 -5.96 10.19
N GLN A 252 7.38 -6.37 10.47
CA GLN A 252 6.27 -6.27 9.51
C GLN A 252 6.00 -4.81 9.13
N ARG A 253 6.00 -3.89 10.12
CA ARG A 253 5.88 -2.45 9.92
C ARG A 253 6.88 -1.94 8.89
N THR A 254 8.16 -2.27 9.04
CA THR A 254 9.20 -1.81 8.10
C THR A 254 8.90 -2.27 6.68
N MET A 255 8.50 -3.54 6.48
CA MET A 255 8.12 -4.03 5.16
C MET A 255 6.91 -3.29 4.60
N LYS A 256 5.85 -3.09 5.39
CA LYS A 256 4.63 -2.38 4.98
C LYS A 256 4.93 -0.94 4.59
N TYR A 257 5.75 -0.23 5.36
CA TYR A 257 6.10 1.17 5.08
C TYR A 257 6.95 1.30 3.83
N GLN A 258 7.88 0.38 3.57
CA GLN A 258 8.64 0.37 2.31
C GLN A 258 7.72 0.13 1.11
N THR A 259 6.76 -0.81 1.21
CA THR A 259 5.74 -1.00 0.16
C THR A 259 4.94 0.27 -0.08
N VAL A 260 4.48 0.95 0.99
CA VAL A 260 3.73 2.21 0.88
C VAL A 260 4.55 3.28 0.16
N LYS A 261 5.83 3.45 0.51
CA LYS A 261 6.70 4.42 -0.17
C LYS A 261 6.87 4.11 -1.66
N GLN A 262 7.02 2.84 -2.03
CA GLN A 262 7.11 2.44 -3.44
C GLN A 262 5.81 2.72 -4.22
N LEU A 263 4.64 2.53 -3.58
CA LEU A 263 3.34 2.87 -4.17
C LEU A 263 3.20 4.38 -4.34
N LEU A 264 3.60 5.15 -3.33
CA LEU A 264 3.55 6.61 -3.38
C LEU A 264 4.52 7.21 -4.41
N GLN A 265 5.67 6.59 -4.67
CA GLN A 265 6.56 6.95 -5.79
C GLN A 265 5.87 6.82 -7.15
N ARG A 266 4.86 5.96 -7.27
CA ARG A 266 4.04 5.74 -8.46
C ARG A 266 2.70 6.48 -8.42
N TRP A 267 2.51 7.40 -7.47
CA TRP A 267 1.26 8.13 -7.26
C TRP A 267 0.05 7.24 -6.91
N ASP A 268 0.30 6.01 -6.46
CA ASP A 268 -0.76 5.06 -6.07
C ASP A 268 -1.17 5.29 -4.61
N PHE A 269 -1.88 6.39 -4.37
CA PHE A 269 -2.41 6.74 -3.05
C PHE A 269 -3.44 5.72 -2.54
N ASP A 270 -4.23 5.13 -3.44
CA ASP A 270 -5.26 4.15 -3.05
C ASP A 270 -4.63 2.82 -2.62
N GLY A 271 -3.66 2.31 -3.39
CA GLY A 271 -2.88 1.14 -3.00
C GLY A 271 -2.14 1.36 -1.68
N ALA A 272 -1.51 2.52 -1.49
CA ALA A 272 -0.88 2.89 -0.22
C ALA A 272 -1.88 2.89 0.95
N ARG A 273 -3.08 3.44 0.73
CA ARG A 273 -4.16 3.48 1.71
C ARG A 273 -4.64 2.10 2.11
N VAL A 274 -4.80 1.19 1.14
CA VAL A 274 -5.21 -0.21 1.39
C VAL A 274 -4.17 -0.92 2.24
N VAL A 275 -2.89 -0.83 1.89
CA VAL A 275 -1.80 -1.46 2.66
C VAL A 275 -1.76 -0.96 4.11
N LEU A 276 -1.92 0.34 4.34
CA LEU A 276 -1.95 0.90 5.70
C LEU A 276 -3.24 0.56 6.45
N SER A 277 -4.37 0.41 5.76
CA SER A 277 -5.65 0.01 6.38
C SER A 277 -5.59 -1.44 6.87
N ASP A 278 -5.08 -2.36 6.06
CA ASP A 278 -4.82 -3.75 6.45
C ASP A 278 -3.85 -3.80 7.65
N TRP A 279 -2.82 -2.95 7.63
CA TRP A 279 -1.85 -2.85 8.72
C TRP A 279 -2.47 -2.34 10.01
N LYS A 280 -3.36 -1.33 9.93
CA LYS A 280 -4.13 -0.80 11.06
C LYS A 280 -5.00 -1.88 11.71
N GLU A 281 -5.67 -2.72 10.91
CA GLU A 281 -6.47 -3.85 11.42
C GLU A 281 -5.59 -4.89 12.13
N THR A 282 -4.41 -5.18 11.56
CA THR A 282 -3.43 -6.08 12.16
C THR A 282 -2.98 -5.55 13.53
N LEU A 283 -2.62 -4.27 13.63
CA LEU A 283 -2.23 -3.63 14.89
C LEU A 283 -3.35 -3.67 15.94
N ALA A 284 -4.60 -3.42 15.55
CA ALA A 284 -5.75 -3.51 16.45
C ALA A 284 -5.96 -4.95 16.97
N THR A 285 -5.73 -5.96 16.12
CA THR A 285 -5.82 -7.37 16.51
C THR A 285 -4.71 -7.75 17.51
N LEU A 286 -3.49 -7.23 17.33
CA LEU A 286 -2.38 -7.46 18.25
C LEU A 286 -2.60 -6.79 19.61
N GLU A 287 -3.16 -5.59 19.64
CA GLU A 287 -3.52 -4.87 20.86
C GLU A 287 -4.59 -5.63 21.66
N THR A 288 -5.68 -6.04 21.00
CA THR A 288 -6.76 -6.83 21.65
C THR A 288 -6.29 -8.18 22.17
N SER A 289 -5.22 -8.74 21.59
CA SER A 289 -4.60 -10.00 22.04
C SER A 289 -3.69 -9.86 23.27
N GLN A 290 -3.58 -8.65 23.84
CA GLN A 290 -2.72 -8.32 25.00
C GLN A 290 -1.24 -8.70 24.75
N THR A 291 -0.74 -8.38 23.56
CA THR A 291 0.68 -8.50 23.27
C THR A 291 1.48 -7.43 24.02
N GLU A 292 2.75 -7.72 24.28
CA GLU A 292 3.63 -6.78 24.96
C GLU A 292 3.83 -5.47 24.19
N ASN A 293 4.18 -4.41 24.92
CA ASN A 293 4.36 -3.06 24.40
C ASN A 293 3.08 -2.46 23.80
N SER A 294 1.93 -2.69 24.47
CA SER A 294 0.63 -2.15 24.06
C SER A 294 0.62 -0.63 23.84
N GLU A 295 1.40 0.13 24.62
CA GLU A 295 1.54 1.58 24.45
C GLU A 295 2.16 1.94 23.10
N ALA A 296 3.25 1.26 22.73
CA ALA A 296 3.93 1.47 21.44
C ALA A 296 3.06 1.00 20.26
N LEU A 297 2.28 -0.07 20.45
CA LEU A 297 1.29 -0.53 19.46
C LEU A 297 0.20 0.51 19.24
N ASN A 298 -0.38 1.07 20.30
CA ASN A 298 -1.41 2.10 20.17
C ASN A 298 -0.86 3.37 19.49
N ALA A 299 0.34 3.82 19.86
CA ALA A 299 0.99 4.96 19.22
C ALA A 299 1.21 4.74 17.71
N SER A 300 1.69 3.56 17.31
CA SER A 300 1.86 3.22 15.89
C SER A 300 0.51 3.13 15.17
N ARG A 301 -0.53 2.57 15.81
CA ARG A 301 -1.89 2.51 15.25
C ARG A 301 -2.48 3.90 15.01
N GLU A 302 -2.34 4.82 15.97
CA GLU A 302 -2.81 6.21 15.83
C GLU A 302 -2.08 6.92 14.69
N LEU A 303 -0.77 6.72 14.56
CA LEU A 303 0.01 7.25 13.45
C LEU A 303 -0.48 6.70 12.11
N VAL A 304 -0.71 5.39 12.01
CA VAL A 304 -1.22 4.74 10.79
C VAL A 304 -2.63 5.25 10.45
N ASP A 305 -3.52 5.41 11.42
CA ASP A 305 -4.86 5.95 11.22
C ASP A 305 -4.84 7.34 10.57
N VAL A 306 -4.00 8.23 11.10
CA VAL A 306 -3.82 9.58 10.54
C VAL A 306 -3.31 9.52 9.10
N ASN A 307 -2.34 8.65 8.80
CA ASN A 307 -1.82 8.50 7.45
C ASN A 307 -2.86 7.90 6.48
N VAL A 308 -3.67 6.93 6.92
CA VAL A 308 -4.78 6.37 6.11
C VAL A 308 -5.76 7.47 5.70
N ARG A 309 -6.14 8.34 6.64
CA ARG A 309 -7.04 9.48 6.38
C ARG A 309 -6.42 10.53 5.45
N ALA A 310 -5.13 10.83 5.61
CA ALA A 310 -4.40 11.72 4.71
C ALA A 310 -4.39 11.18 3.26
N LEU A 311 -4.12 9.88 3.10
CA LEU A 311 -4.19 9.22 1.79
C LEU A 311 -5.61 9.19 1.22
N GLY A 312 -6.62 8.97 2.07
CA GLY A 312 -8.04 9.07 1.68
C GLY A 312 -8.40 10.46 1.15
N THR A 313 -7.94 11.51 1.83
CA THR A 313 -8.07 12.90 1.37
C THR A 313 -7.40 13.10 0.01
N ALA A 314 -6.17 12.60 -0.19
CA ALA A 314 -5.47 12.69 -1.47
C ALA A 314 -6.24 12.03 -2.62
N VAL A 315 -6.75 10.80 -2.40
CA VAL A 315 -7.57 10.07 -3.37
C VAL A 315 -8.84 10.84 -3.73
N ALA A 316 -9.53 11.41 -2.73
CA ALA A 316 -10.74 12.18 -2.95
C ALA A 316 -10.46 13.47 -3.72
N LEU A 317 -9.42 14.23 -3.35
CA LEU A 317 -9.02 15.45 -4.04
C LEU A 317 -8.56 15.17 -5.48
N MET A 318 -7.80 14.09 -5.71
CA MET A 318 -7.41 13.66 -7.05
C MET A 318 -8.64 13.40 -7.92
N ASN A 319 -9.70 12.84 -7.36
CA ASN A 319 -10.97 12.62 -8.08
C ASN A 319 -11.93 13.81 -8.09
N LEU A 320 -11.53 14.99 -7.60
CA LEU A 320 -12.38 16.17 -7.41
C LEU A 320 -13.61 15.92 -6.51
N ASP A 321 -13.56 14.88 -5.67
CA ASP A 321 -14.60 14.58 -4.69
C ASP A 321 -14.36 15.38 -3.40
N ILE A 322 -14.75 16.65 -3.44
CA ILE A 322 -14.63 17.58 -2.31
C ILE A 322 -15.43 17.07 -1.10
N ARG A 323 -16.54 16.37 -1.32
CA ARG A 323 -17.37 15.82 -0.23
C ARG A 323 -16.64 14.66 0.45
N GLY A 324 -16.08 13.74 -0.33
CA GLY A 324 -15.23 12.65 0.17
C GLY A 324 -14.01 13.19 0.92
N ALA A 325 -13.33 14.21 0.38
CA ALA A 325 -12.18 14.83 1.03
C ALA A 325 -12.55 15.43 2.41
N LYS A 326 -13.73 16.04 2.55
CA LYS A 326 -14.23 16.55 3.83
C LYS A 326 -14.65 15.46 4.81
N GLN A 327 -15.09 14.28 4.32
CA GLN A 327 -15.44 13.14 5.17
C GLN A 327 -14.21 12.43 5.74
N GLU A 328 -13.15 12.33 4.92
CA GLU A 328 -11.87 11.74 5.30
C GLU A 328 -11.00 12.69 6.14
N HIS A 329 -11.35 13.98 6.16
CA HIS A 329 -10.65 15.01 6.91
C HIS A 329 -10.59 14.69 8.42
N ASP A 330 -9.45 14.99 9.02
CA ASP A 330 -9.19 14.87 10.45
C ASP A 330 -8.64 16.20 10.94
N ASN A 331 -9.12 16.70 12.08
CA ASN A 331 -8.64 17.95 12.66
C ASN A 331 -7.14 17.88 13.03
N ARG A 332 -6.53 16.68 13.11
CA ARG A 332 -5.08 16.48 13.26
C ARG A 332 -4.30 16.70 11.95
N LEU A 333 -5.02 16.90 10.84
CA LEU A 333 -4.51 17.17 9.50
C LEU A 333 -4.71 18.65 9.14
N ASP A 334 -4.48 19.58 10.08
CA ASP A 334 -4.65 21.03 9.87
C ASP A 334 -4.01 21.50 8.54
N VAL A 335 -2.84 20.94 8.25
CA VAL A 335 -2.03 21.14 7.04
C VAL A 335 -2.73 20.70 5.73
N LEU A 336 -3.55 19.65 5.76
CA LEU A 336 -4.34 19.20 4.59
C LEU A 336 -5.67 19.96 4.45
N SER A 337 -6.12 20.60 5.52
CA SER A 337 -7.34 21.43 5.51
C SER A 337 -7.18 22.61 4.56
N GLU A 338 -6.00 23.23 4.52
CA GLU A 338 -5.71 24.36 3.63
C GLU A 338 -5.83 23.93 2.16
N LEU A 339 -5.22 22.80 1.80
CA LEU A 339 -5.38 22.18 0.47
C LEU A 339 -6.86 21.95 0.15
N ALA A 340 -7.60 21.23 1.00
CA ALA A 340 -9.02 20.92 0.78
C ALA A 340 -9.92 22.18 0.68
N ASN A 341 -9.59 23.22 1.44
CA ASN A 341 -10.30 24.51 1.39
C ASN A 341 -10.03 25.26 0.08
N GLN A 342 -8.81 25.20 -0.47
CA GLN A 342 -8.47 25.81 -1.75
C GLN A 342 -9.27 25.20 -2.93
N TYR A 343 -9.55 23.89 -2.92
CA TYR A 343 -10.41 23.26 -3.96
C TYR A 343 -11.92 23.47 -3.74
N SER A 344 -12.33 23.74 -2.50
CA SER A 344 -13.74 23.89 -2.14
C SER A 344 -14.34 25.21 -2.61
N ASP A 345 -13.51 26.18 -2.96
CA ASP A 345 -13.98 27.48 -3.41
C ASP A 345 -14.47 27.41 -4.87
N SER A 346 -15.79 27.46 -5.02
CA SER A 346 -16.47 27.53 -6.32
C SER A 346 -16.03 28.69 -7.21
N GLN A 347 -15.38 29.71 -6.65
CA GLN A 347 -14.81 30.83 -7.41
C GLN A 347 -13.45 30.51 -8.03
N ASN A 348 -12.81 29.40 -7.66
CA ASN A 348 -11.45 29.06 -8.05
C ASN A 348 -11.39 27.92 -9.09
N SER A 349 -12.12 28.08 -10.21
CA SER A 349 -12.21 27.06 -11.26
C SER A 349 -10.85 26.68 -11.88
N LEU A 350 -9.86 27.56 -11.79
CA LEU A 350 -8.47 27.29 -12.16
C LEU A 350 -7.79 26.18 -11.32
N TYR A 351 -8.18 25.97 -10.07
CA TYR A 351 -7.64 24.87 -9.25
C TYR A 351 -8.11 23.50 -9.75
N ARG A 352 -9.33 23.42 -10.27
CA ARG A 352 -9.82 22.20 -10.95
C ARG A 352 -9.00 21.91 -12.20
N LEU A 353 -8.64 22.94 -12.97
CA LEU A 353 -7.79 22.81 -14.14
C LEU A 353 -6.36 22.42 -13.77
N LEU A 354 -5.84 22.93 -12.66
CA LEU A 354 -4.55 22.56 -12.10
C LEU A 354 -4.51 21.09 -11.65
N ASN A 355 -5.57 20.58 -11.04
CA ASN A 355 -5.69 19.14 -10.76
C ASN A 355 -5.67 18.32 -12.06
N LEU A 356 -6.44 18.72 -13.07
CA LEU A 356 -6.46 18.00 -14.35
C LEU A 356 -5.09 18.01 -15.04
N HIS A 357 -4.35 19.12 -14.96
CA HIS A 357 -2.95 19.19 -15.38
C HIS A 357 -2.07 18.21 -14.58
N SER A 358 -2.14 18.25 -13.24
CA SER A 358 -1.39 17.35 -12.36
C SER A 358 -1.63 15.88 -12.70
N GLN A 359 -2.89 15.48 -12.92
CA GLN A 359 -3.24 14.12 -13.34
C GLN A 359 -2.63 13.73 -14.69
N CYS A 360 -2.57 14.66 -15.65
CA CYS A 360 -1.95 14.37 -16.94
C CYS A 360 -0.43 14.15 -16.78
N CYS A 361 0.23 14.98 -15.99
CA CYS A 361 1.65 14.78 -15.67
C CYS A 361 1.88 13.43 -14.97
N ILE A 362 1.01 13.03 -14.03
CA ILE A 362 1.11 11.73 -13.34
C ILE A 362 0.97 10.59 -14.35
N LEU A 363 -0.03 10.65 -15.23
CA LEU A 363 -0.27 9.64 -16.26
C LEU A 363 0.89 9.53 -17.25
N TRP A 364 1.54 10.65 -17.56
CA TRP A 364 2.75 10.66 -18.37
C TRP A 364 3.89 9.93 -17.66
N ASP A 365 4.12 10.20 -16.38
CA ASP A 365 5.19 9.57 -15.59
C ASP A 365 5.00 8.07 -15.40
N VAL A 366 3.76 7.61 -15.22
CA VAL A 366 3.44 6.17 -15.05
C VAL A 366 3.18 5.43 -16.37
N ASP A 367 3.49 6.04 -17.51
CA ASP A 367 3.30 5.49 -18.87
C ASP A 367 1.83 5.14 -19.23
N GLY A 368 0.85 5.77 -18.58
CA GLY A 368 -0.59 5.70 -18.88
C GLY A 368 -0.98 6.54 -20.10
N ILE A 369 -0.38 6.26 -21.27
CA ILE A 369 -0.42 7.15 -22.44
C ILE A 369 -1.83 7.29 -23.06
N ALA A 370 -2.65 6.24 -23.01
CA ALA A 370 -4.01 6.32 -23.56
C ALA A 370 -4.88 7.29 -22.75
N GLU A 371 -4.90 7.11 -21.43
CA GLU A 371 -5.60 7.95 -20.47
C GLU A 371 -5.05 9.38 -20.50
N PHE A 372 -3.72 9.53 -20.60
CA PHE A 372 -3.05 10.81 -20.76
C PHE A 372 -3.60 11.58 -21.96
N LEU A 373 -3.64 10.97 -23.16
CA LEU A 373 -4.14 11.66 -24.36
C LEU A 373 -5.63 12.00 -24.26
N ILE A 374 -6.44 11.19 -23.56
CA ILE A 374 -7.86 11.50 -23.28
C ILE A 374 -7.95 12.74 -22.39
N ARG A 375 -7.24 12.74 -21.26
CA ARG A 375 -7.27 13.83 -20.27
C ARG A 375 -6.62 15.11 -20.79
N MET A 376 -5.55 15.03 -21.57
CA MET A 376 -4.96 16.18 -22.28
C MET A 376 -6.01 16.86 -23.17
N GLY A 377 -6.79 16.08 -23.92
CA GLY A 377 -7.87 16.62 -24.76
C GLY A 377 -9.02 17.26 -23.96
N LEU A 378 -9.25 16.81 -22.72
CA LEU A 378 -10.21 17.41 -21.77
C LEU A 378 -9.63 18.69 -21.17
N PHE A 379 -8.39 18.67 -20.69
CA PHE A 379 -7.65 19.81 -20.16
C PHE A 379 -7.71 20.99 -21.12
N TYR A 380 -7.40 20.73 -22.39
CA TYR A 380 -7.46 21.73 -23.45
C TYR A 380 -8.84 22.40 -23.56
N GLU A 381 -9.92 21.61 -23.54
CA GLU A 381 -11.29 22.12 -23.69
C GLU A 381 -11.77 22.88 -22.46
N GLU A 382 -11.46 22.37 -21.27
CA GLU A 382 -11.83 23.00 -20.00
C GLU A 382 -11.09 24.33 -19.79
N ILE A 383 -9.82 24.43 -20.20
CA ILE A 383 -9.08 25.70 -20.21
C ILE A 383 -9.79 26.75 -21.07
N ILE A 384 -10.22 26.38 -22.29
CA ILE A 384 -10.94 27.31 -23.15
C ILE A 384 -12.26 27.73 -22.50
N HIS A 385 -12.97 26.77 -21.94
CA HIS A 385 -14.25 27.00 -21.28
C HIS A 385 -14.15 27.99 -20.13
N ASP A 386 -13.24 27.75 -19.20
CA ASP A 386 -13.07 28.58 -18.02
C ASP A 386 -12.58 29.99 -18.39
N LEU A 387 -11.60 30.11 -19.28
CA LEU A 387 -11.10 31.43 -19.69
C LEU A 387 -12.16 32.25 -20.41
N ILE A 388 -12.95 31.64 -21.30
CA ILE A 388 -14.06 32.34 -21.95
C ILE A 388 -15.08 32.82 -20.93
N ARG A 389 -15.43 31.98 -19.94
CA ARG A 389 -16.37 32.32 -18.88
C ARG A 389 -15.86 33.48 -18.01
N THR A 390 -14.58 33.46 -17.64
CA THR A 390 -13.96 34.49 -16.79
C THR A 390 -13.72 35.81 -17.53
N LEU A 391 -13.45 35.76 -18.84
CA LEU A 391 -13.30 36.95 -19.69
C LEU A 391 -14.65 37.50 -20.19
N ASP A 392 -15.75 36.84 -19.87
CA ASP A 392 -17.10 37.31 -20.18
C ASP A 392 -17.46 38.47 -19.24
N PRO A 393 -17.82 39.66 -19.76
CA PRO A 393 -18.15 40.84 -18.94
C PRO A 393 -19.28 40.61 -17.93
N LYS A 394 -20.14 39.62 -18.15
CA LYS A 394 -21.27 39.29 -17.26
C LYS A 394 -20.99 38.09 -16.36
N ASN A 395 -19.84 37.41 -16.50
CA ASN A 395 -19.54 36.14 -15.83
C ASN A 395 -20.61 35.02 -16.06
N GLU A 396 -21.46 35.15 -17.09
CA GLU A 396 -22.70 34.37 -17.26
C GLU A 396 -22.84 33.72 -18.65
N HIS A 397 -21.79 33.14 -19.22
CA HIS A 397 -21.83 32.48 -20.55
C HIS A 397 -22.57 33.32 -21.62
N SER A 398 -22.51 34.65 -21.57
CA SER A 398 -23.35 35.54 -22.37
C SER A 398 -23.11 35.38 -23.87
N TYR A 399 -21.90 34.97 -24.25
CA TYR A 399 -21.55 34.63 -25.62
C TYR A 399 -22.07 33.27 -26.08
N PHE A 400 -22.60 32.41 -25.21
CA PHE A 400 -23.02 31.04 -25.53
C PHE A 400 -24.43 30.71 -25.02
N ASN A 401 -25.29 30.15 -25.86
CA ASN A 401 -26.62 29.72 -25.44
C ASN A 401 -26.54 28.38 -24.68
N ARG A 402 -26.27 28.44 -23.37
CA ARG A 402 -26.22 27.28 -22.48
C ARG A 402 -27.59 26.84 -21.95
N GLU A 403 -28.61 27.70 -22.01
CA GLU A 403 -29.97 27.36 -21.57
C GLU A 403 -30.61 26.32 -22.50
N ASP A 404 -30.55 26.55 -23.81
CA ASP A 404 -31.11 25.63 -24.80
C ASP A 404 -30.13 24.52 -25.21
N TYR A 405 -28.83 24.77 -25.05
CA TYR A 405 -27.76 23.86 -25.50
C TYR A 405 -26.65 23.72 -24.44
N PRO A 406 -26.91 23.02 -23.34
CA PRO A 406 -25.95 22.91 -22.22
C PRO A 406 -24.63 22.25 -22.64
N ASP A 407 -24.66 21.28 -23.57
CA ASP A 407 -23.48 20.49 -23.96
C ASP A 407 -22.75 21.00 -25.22
N ASP A 408 -23.34 21.97 -25.93
CA ASP A 408 -22.85 22.41 -27.24
C ASP A 408 -22.40 23.87 -27.23
N TRP A 409 -21.39 24.17 -28.07
CA TRP A 409 -20.81 25.51 -28.18
C TRP A 409 -21.54 26.35 -29.23
N TYR A 410 -22.80 26.72 -28.95
CA TYR A 410 -23.58 27.63 -29.79
C TYR A 410 -23.35 29.08 -29.39
N LEU A 411 -22.59 29.78 -30.22
CA LEU A 411 -22.31 31.20 -30.09
C LEU A 411 -23.60 32.01 -30.27
N ASN A 412 -23.93 32.84 -29.29
CA ASN A 412 -24.98 33.84 -29.39
C ASN A 412 -24.47 35.00 -30.25
N THR A 413 -24.79 34.92 -31.54
CA THR A 413 -24.28 35.89 -32.50
C THR A 413 -24.85 37.29 -32.28
N ASP A 414 -26.01 37.44 -31.62
CA ASP A 414 -26.57 38.74 -31.26
C ASP A 414 -25.72 39.47 -30.20
N GLU A 415 -25.05 38.74 -29.31
CA GLU A 415 -24.13 39.34 -28.33
C GLU A 415 -22.77 39.64 -28.96
N VAL A 416 -22.23 38.76 -29.80
CA VAL A 416 -20.90 38.95 -30.42
C VAL A 416 -20.90 40.12 -31.40
N VAL A 417 -21.96 40.31 -32.19
CA VAL A 417 -22.05 41.42 -33.17
C VAL A 417 -22.22 42.79 -32.52
N LYS A 418 -22.59 42.88 -31.23
CA LYS A 418 -22.54 44.15 -30.47
C LYS A 418 -21.11 44.69 -30.35
N TYR A 419 -20.11 43.83 -30.54
CA TYR A 419 -18.69 44.16 -30.46
C TYR A 419 -18.00 43.88 -31.80
N PRO A 420 -18.03 44.83 -32.77
CA PRO A 420 -17.50 44.61 -34.12
C PRO A 420 -16.02 44.23 -34.18
N GLN A 421 -15.22 44.71 -33.22
CA GLN A 421 -13.79 44.40 -33.13
C GLN A 421 -13.56 42.91 -32.84
N LEU A 422 -14.26 42.36 -31.83
CA LEU A 422 -14.24 40.94 -31.49
C LEU A 422 -14.68 40.07 -32.68
N ALA A 423 -15.84 40.39 -33.28
CA ALA A 423 -16.40 39.63 -34.40
C ALA A 423 -15.46 39.61 -35.62
N ASN A 424 -14.92 40.77 -36.00
CA ASN A 424 -14.03 40.89 -37.15
C ASN A 424 -12.71 40.14 -36.91
N ARG A 425 -12.14 40.23 -35.70
CA ARG A 425 -10.89 39.53 -35.38
C ARG A 425 -11.07 38.02 -35.36
N PHE A 426 -12.14 37.51 -34.75
CA PHE A 426 -12.47 36.09 -34.78
C PHE A 426 -12.56 35.56 -36.23
N TYR A 427 -13.22 36.30 -37.11
CA TYR A 427 -13.31 35.91 -38.53
C TYR A 427 -11.98 35.95 -39.28
N GLN A 428 -11.11 36.91 -38.98
CA GLN A 428 -9.75 36.93 -39.54
C GLN A 428 -8.98 35.66 -39.14
N LEU A 429 -9.02 35.27 -37.87
CA LEU A 429 -8.35 34.06 -37.37
C LEU A 429 -8.89 32.79 -38.04
N GLU A 430 -10.22 32.69 -38.24
CA GLU A 430 -10.82 31.57 -38.97
C GLU A 430 -10.41 31.52 -40.45
N ARG A 431 -10.22 32.69 -41.10
CA ARG A 431 -9.70 32.76 -42.47
C ARG A 431 -8.25 32.33 -42.56
N GLU A 432 -7.41 32.77 -41.63
CA GLU A 432 -6.00 32.42 -41.55
C GLU A 432 -5.79 30.91 -41.37
N MET A 433 -6.67 30.23 -40.61
CA MET A 433 -6.62 28.77 -40.40
C MET A 433 -6.95 27.95 -41.66
N GLY A 434 -7.54 28.54 -42.71
CA GLY A 434 -7.74 27.87 -44.00
C GLY A 434 -8.79 26.74 -44.04
N LYS A 435 -9.57 26.52 -42.98
CA LYS A 435 -10.68 25.53 -43.00
C LYS A 435 -11.86 26.04 -43.83
N SER A 436 -12.05 25.45 -45.01
CA SER A 436 -13.08 25.81 -45.98
C SER A 436 -14.52 25.60 -45.49
N SER A 437 -14.75 24.75 -44.50
CA SER A 437 -16.10 24.42 -44.00
C SER A 437 -16.73 25.53 -43.15
N LEU A 438 -15.96 26.22 -42.29
CA LEU A 438 -16.48 27.32 -41.45
C LEU A 438 -16.64 28.61 -42.25
N VAL A 439 -15.63 29.00 -43.02
CA VAL A 439 -15.71 30.14 -43.96
C VAL A 439 -16.82 29.89 -45.00
N GLY A 440 -17.02 28.64 -45.41
CA GLY A 440 -18.12 28.20 -46.26
C GLY A 440 -19.48 28.32 -45.59
N ASN A 441 -19.64 27.90 -44.33
CA ASN A 441 -20.91 28.00 -43.59
C ASN A 441 -21.25 29.46 -43.22
N ILE A 442 -20.28 30.27 -42.81
CA ILE A 442 -20.45 31.72 -42.54
C ILE A 442 -20.85 32.46 -43.83
N LYS A 443 -20.27 32.09 -44.98
CA LYS A 443 -20.67 32.62 -46.30
C LYS A 443 -22.06 32.15 -46.73
N LYS A 444 -22.41 30.87 -46.52
CA LYS A 444 -23.71 30.28 -46.86
C LYS A 444 -24.87 30.78 -45.97
N GLN A 445 -24.59 31.17 -44.74
CA GLN A 445 -25.58 31.71 -43.78
C GLN A 445 -25.72 33.25 -43.85
N HIS A 446 -25.09 33.91 -44.83
CA HIS A 446 -25.14 35.37 -45.06
C HIS A 446 -24.68 36.24 -43.88
N CYS A 447 -23.79 35.73 -43.02
CA CYS A 447 -23.32 36.45 -41.82
C CYS A 447 -22.32 37.60 -42.11
N LEU A 448 -22.02 37.89 -43.39
CA LEU A 448 -21.04 38.89 -43.81
C LEU A 448 -21.57 39.72 -44.98
N VAL A 449 -21.62 41.05 -44.82
CA VAL A 449 -21.93 41.99 -45.90
C VAL A 449 -20.82 43.03 -45.98
N LYS A 450 -20.18 43.16 -47.16
CA LYS A 450 -19.06 44.09 -47.41
C LYS A 450 -17.88 43.97 -46.42
N GLY A 451 -17.59 42.76 -45.94
CA GLY A 451 -16.46 42.51 -45.05
C GLY A 451 -16.72 42.79 -43.57
N SER A 452 -17.95 43.15 -43.18
CA SER A 452 -18.36 43.30 -41.79
C SER A 452 -19.39 42.24 -41.40
N TRP A 453 -19.30 41.70 -40.19
CA TRP A 453 -20.30 40.79 -39.64
C TRP A 453 -21.68 41.45 -39.60
N LYS A 454 -22.68 40.74 -40.11
CA LYS A 454 -24.09 41.02 -39.88
C LYS A 454 -24.73 39.81 -39.22
N LYS A 455 -25.82 40.06 -38.48
CA LYS A 455 -26.63 39.02 -37.83
C LYS A 455 -26.85 37.81 -38.77
N PRO A 456 -26.52 36.58 -38.37
CA PRO A 456 -26.96 35.38 -39.07
C PRO A 456 -28.49 35.35 -39.13
N LEU A 457 -29.04 34.74 -40.18
CA LEU A 457 -30.49 34.48 -40.30
C LEU A 457 -31.07 33.61 -39.17
N GLN A 458 -30.23 32.94 -38.36
CA GLN A 458 -30.65 31.96 -37.33
C GLN A 458 -30.24 32.30 -35.88
N ARG A 459 -29.67 33.47 -35.58
CA ARG A 459 -29.26 33.97 -34.23
C ARG A 459 -28.21 33.13 -33.45
N LEU A 460 -28.02 31.85 -33.75
CA LEU A 460 -27.05 30.95 -33.09
C LEU A 460 -26.07 30.34 -34.10
N PHE A 461 -24.80 30.17 -33.69
CA PHE A 461 -23.75 29.57 -34.53
C PHE A 461 -22.90 28.54 -33.76
N LYS A 462 -22.91 27.28 -34.19
CA LYS A 462 -22.13 26.20 -33.54
C LYS A 462 -20.65 26.32 -33.89
N LEU A 463 -19.77 26.43 -32.89
CA LEU A 463 -18.32 26.39 -33.08
C LEU A 463 -17.84 24.93 -33.26
N PRO A 464 -17.28 24.55 -34.43
CA PRO A 464 -16.83 23.19 -34.67
C PRO A 464 -15.42 22.96 -34.09
N GLY A 465 -15.37 22.16 -33.02
CA GLY A 465 -14.11 21.61 -32.50
C GLY A 465 -13.17 22.63 -31.84
N ARG A 466 -12.07 22.11 -31.26
CA ARG A 466 -11.08 22.84 -30.47
C ARG A 466 -10.44 24.05 -31.16
N PRO A 467 -10.00 23.98 -32.43
CA PRO A 467 -9.30 25.10 -33.06
C PRO A 467 -10.15 26.36 -33.19
N THR A 468 -11.43 26.20 -33.58
CA THR A 468 -12.34 27.34 -33.72
C THR A 468 -12.72 27.95 -32.37
N LYS A 469 -12.90 27.12 -31.32
CA LYS A 469 -13.11 27.62 -29.95
C LYS A 469 -11.91 28.42 -29.43
N ARG A 470 -10.69 27.94 -29.68
CA ARG A 470 -9.46 28.69 -29.35
C ARG A 470 -9.37 30.00 -30.09
N ASN A 471 -9.67 30.04 -31.39
CA ASN A 471 -9.64 31.28 -32.16
C ASN A 471 -10.64 32.32 -31.62
N PHE A 472 -11.80 31.88 -31.15
CA PHE A 472 -12.74 32.77 -30.46
C PHE A 472 -12.16 33.29 -29.14
N LEU A 473 -11.56 32.42 -28.30
CA LEU A 473 -10.84 32.83 -27.09
C LEU A 473 -9.72 33.84 -27.39
N GLN A 474 -8.91 33.61 -28.43
CA GLN A 474 -7.86 34.54 -28.83
C GLN A 474 -8.43 35.91 -29.19
N ALA A 475 -9.52 35.96 -29.97
CA ALA A 475 -10.17 37.22 -30.31
C ALA A 475 -10.77 37.91 -29.07
N LEU A 476 -11.28 37.15 -28.11
CA LEU A 476 -11.82 37.66 -26.84
C LEU A 476 -10.72 38.26 -25.95
N ILE A 477 -9.58 37.58 -25.82
CA ILE A 477 -8.39 38.05 -25.10
C ILE A 477 -7.90 39.37 -25.71
N GLU A 478 -7.71 39.42 -27.04
CA GLU A 478 -7.25 40.61 -27.75
C GLU A 478 -8.23 41.78 -27.67
N PHE A 479 -9.51 41.50 -27.40
CA PHE A 479 -10.56 42.51 -27.22
C PHE A 479 -10.68 43.01 -25.77
N GLN A 480 -10.59 42.13 -24.78
CA GLN A 480 -10.83 42.44 -23.37
C GLN A 480 -9.58 42.92 -22.62
N LEU A 481 -8.40 42.43 -22.98
CA LEU A 481 -7.16 42.76 -22.27
C LEU A 481 -6.53 44.02 -22.84
N ASN A 482 -6.23 44.97 -21.96
CA ASN A 482 -5.53 46.22 -22.31
C ASN A 482 -4.06 46.23 -21.84
N ASN A 483 -3.63 45.22 -21.07
CA ASN A 483 -2.29 45.13 -20.51
C ASN A 483 -1.34 44.38 -21.47
N ALA A 484 -0.30 45.06 -21.95
CA ALA A 484 0.70 44.50 -22.87
C ALA A 484 1.37 43.21 -22.36
N THR A 485 1.61 43.11 -21.04
CA THR A 485 2.20 41.92 -20.42
C THR A 485 1.25 40.73 -20.47
N GLN A 486 -0.03 40.92 -20.11
CA GLN A 486 -1.04 39.86 -20.17
C GLN A 486 -1.33 39.43 -21.61
N ILE A 487 -1.31 40.37 -22.56
CA ILE A 487 -1.46 40.08 -23.99
C ILE A 487 -0.31 39.20 -24.50
N ASN A 488 0.94 39.48 -24.09
CA ASN A 488 2.09 38.66 -24.49
C ASN A 488 2.02 37.26 -23.86
N VAL A 489 1.70 37.14 -22.58
CA VAL A 489 1.49 35.84 -21.91
C VAL A 489 0.35 35.05 -22.57
N ALA A 490 -0.73 35.73 -22.97
CA ALA A 490 -1.81 35.09 -23.70
C ALA A 490 -1.40 34.59 -25.09
N LYS A 491 -0.51 35.30 -25.80
CA LYS A 491 0.02 34.83 -27.10
C LYS A 491 0.82 33.55 -26.92
N ASP A 492 1.63 33.47 -25.87
CA ASP A 492 2.42 32.28 -25.54
C ASP A 492 1.51 31.10 -25.22
N MET A 493 0.45 31.32 -24.44
CA MET A 493 -0.60 30.33 -24.18
C MET A 493 -1.25 29.82 -25.48
N ILE A 494 -1.69 30.73 -26.35
CA ILE A 494 -2.33 30.38 -27.62
C ILE A 494 -1.38 29.60 -28.54
N SER A 495 -0.09 29.93 -28.52
CA SER A 495 0.96 29.19 -29.25
C SER A 495 1.10 27.76 -28.72
N ALA A 496 1.19 27.60 -27.40
CA ALA A 496 1.25 26.29 -26.76
C ALA A 496 0.00 25.44 -27.06
N MET A 497 -1.19 26.06 -27.05
CA MET A 497 -2.43 25.39 -27.47
C MET A 497 -2.39 24.94 -28.93
N LYS A 498 -1.92 25.79 -29.86
CA LYS A 498 -1.74 25.40 -31.27
C LYS A 498 -0.83 24.18 -31.41
N ALA A 499 0.23 24.10 -30.60
CA ALA A 499 1.15 22.96 -30.61
C ALA A 499 0.52 21.63 -30.14
N LEU A 500 -0.59 21.69 -29.37
CA LEU A 500 -1.35 20.53 -28.91
C LEU A 500 -2.49 20.10 -29.86
N ASP A 501 -2.85 20.93 -30.85
CA ASP A 501 -3.96 20.62 -31.78
C ASP A 501 -3.75 19.27 -32.49
N TYR A 502 -2.53 19.02 -32.95
CA TYR A 502 -2.17 17.78 -33.64
C TYR A 502 -2.48 16.56 -32.77
N TRP A 503 -2.01 16.56 -31.52
CA TRP A 503 -2.23 15.46 -30.58
C TRP A 503 -3.71 15.27 -30.24
N CYS A 504 -4.48 16.37 -30.12
CA CYS A 504 -5.93 16.30 -29.93
C CYS A 504 -6.66 15.68 -31.14
N VAL A 505 -6.24 16.00 -32.37
CA VAL A 505 -6.80 15.43 -33.61
C VAL A 505 -6.42 13.96 -33.76
N LYS A 506 -5.17 13.61 -33.40
CA LYS A 506 -4.62 12.26 -33.56
C LYS A 506 -5.00 11.29 -32.46
N ARG A 507 -5.38 11.78 -31.28
CA ARG A 507 -5.77 10.97 -30.12
C ARG A 507 -6.62 9.75 -30.49
N ASN A 508 -7.78 9.96 -31.13
CA ASN A 508 -8.69 8.85 -31.43
C ASN A 508 -8.08 7.81 -32.37
N GLN A 509 -7.24 8.23 -33.32
CA GLN A 509 -6.56 7.32 -34.24
C GLN A 509 -5.46 6.52 -33.53
N ILE A 510 -4.77 7.14 -32.59
CA ILE A 510 -3.73 6.48 -31.77
C ILE A 510 -4.38 5.48 -30.82
N ILE A 511 -5.42 5.90 -30.08
CA ILE A 511 -6.07 5.07 -29.05
C ILE A 511 -6.81 3.87 -29.65
N HIS A 512 -7.53 4.08 -30.75
CA HIS A 512 -8.26 3.00 -31.42
C HIS A 512 -7.42 2.29 -32.49
N GLY A 513 -6.12 2.59 -32.56
CA GLY A 513 -5.19 1.91 -33.47
C GLY A 513 -4.81 0.53 -32.93
N ALA A 514 -4.73 -0.47 -33.81
CA ALA A 514 -4.34 -1.84 -33.44
C ALA A 514 -2.82 -2.05 -33.22
N LYS A 515 -2.04 -0.98 -33.00
CA LYS A 515 -0.57 -1.01 -32.95
C LYS A 515 0.03 -0.82 -31.55
N GLY A 516 -0.81 -0.83 -30.50
CA GLY A 516 -0.37 -0.47 -29.14
C GLY A 516 -0.13 1.04 -28.96
N ILE A 517 0.04 1.47 -27.71
CA ILE A 517 0.20 2.89 -27.33
C ILE A 517 1.35 3.01 -26.34
N SER A 518 2.33 3.84 -26.67
CA SER A 518 3.52 4.13 -25.84
C SER A 518 4.10 5.49 -26.23
N LYS A 519 5.00 6.03 -25.40
CA LYS A 519 5.75 7.27 -25.73
C LYS A 519 6.52 7.15 -27.05
N SER A 520 7.18 6.00 -27.28
CA SER A 520 7.86 5.71 -28.54
C SER A 520 6.90 5.68 -29.73
N ARG A 521 5.71 5.11 -29.55
CA ARG A 521 4.71 5.07 -30.62
C ARG A 521 4.20 6.47 -31.00
N LEU A 522 4.12 7.42 -30.04
CA LEU A 522 3.78 8.81 -30.36
C LEU A 522 4.82 9.44 -31.30
N LEU A 523 6.11 9.22 -31.04
CA LEU A 523 7.20 9.69 -31.90
C LEU A 523 7.10 9.11 -33.30
N GLU A 524 6.89 7.79 -33.39
CA GLU A 524 6.73 7.11 -34.68
C GLU A 524 5.54 7.66 -35.47
N VAL A 525 4.38 7.85 -34.83
CA VAL A 525 3.17 8.39 -35.49
C VAL A 525 3.43 9.80 -36.01
N LEU A 526 4.09 10.66 -35.24
CA LEU A 526 4.44 12.01 -35.67
C LEU A 526 5.36 12.00 -36.90
N GLU A 527 6.36 11.13 -36.93
CA GLU A 527 7.29 11.03 -38.05
C GLU A 527 6.64 10.39 -39.29
N GLU A 528 5.84 9.33 -39.10
CA GLU A 528 5.00 8.71 -40.14
C GLU A 528 4.12 9.77 -40.82
N ASP A 529 3.39 10.57 -40.04
CA ASP A 529 2.50 11.60 -40.56
C ASP A 529 3.29 12.76 -41.23
N ARG A 530 4.46 13.14 -40.72
CA ARG A 530 5.32 14.17 -41.33
C ARG A 530 5.81 13.73 -42.71
N GLN A 531 6.30 12.50 -42.84
CA GLN A 531 6.72 11.94 -44.12
C GLN A 531 5.55 11.78 -45.09
N LEU A 532 4.40 11.38 -44.56
CA LEU A 532 3.18 11.20 -45.33
C LEU A 532 2.67 12.53 -45.92
N VAL A 533 2.67 13.62 -45.14
CA VAL A 533 2.29 14.96 -45.61
C VAL A 533 3.27 15.50 -46.65
N ARG A 534 4.59 15.24 -46.48
CA ARG A 534 5.63 15.61 -47.46
C ARG A 534 5.48 14.85 -48.78
N SER A 535 5.14 13.56 -48.73
CA SER A 535 5.06 12.70 -49.92
C SER A 535 3.71 12.76 -50.65
N ASN A 536 2.63 13.14 -49.96
CA ASN A 536 1.32 13.26 -50.58
C ASN A 536 0.52 14.49 -50.07
N PRO A 537 0.57 15.63 -50.79
CA PRO A 537 -0.07 16.88 -50.37
C PRO A 537 -1.61 16.84 -50.30
N SER A 538 -2.24 15.77 -50.81
CA SER A 538 -3.70 15.58 -50.92
C SER A 538 -4.36 14.93 -49.69
N ILE A 539 -3.59 14.67 -48.63
CA ILE A 539 -4.04 13.96 -47.43
C ILE A 539 -4.93 14.82 -46.52
N LYS A 540 -5.77 14.14 -45.71
CA LYS A 540 -6.75 14.68 -44.73
C LYS A 540 -6.40 16.09 -44.25
N SER A 541 -7.27 17.04 -44.56
CA SER A 541 -7.09 18.47 -44.28
C SER A 541 -6.79 18.80 -42.82
N ASP A 542 -7.32 18.02 -41.88
CA ASP A 542 -7.19 18.31 -40.44
C ASP A 542 -5.79 18.03 -39.87
N ILE A 543 -5.07 17.03 -40.41
CA ILE A 543 -3.71 16.70 -39.97
C ILE A 543 -2.72 17.70 -40.57
N LYS A 544 -2.85 17.98 -41.87
CA LYS A 544 -2.03 18.96 -42.58
C LYS A 544 -2.09 20.34 -41.95
N ALA A 545 -3.24 20.74 -41.41
CA ALA A 545 -3.42 22.05 -40.77
C ALA A 545 -2.73 22.19 -39.41
N THR A 546 -2.27 21.10 -38.79
CA THR A 546 -1.80 21.09 -37.39
C THR A 546 -0.40 20.51 -37.22
N ILE A 547 0.09 19.71 -38.17
CA ILE A 547 1.35 18.97 -38.05
C ILE A 547 2.60 19.84 -38.04
N ASP A 548 2.61 20.95 -38.77
CA ASP A 548 3.78 21.84 -38.88
C ASP A 548 4.07 22.61 -37.59
N VAL A 549 3.05 22.77 -36.75
CA VAL A 549 3.15 23.44 -35.45
C VAL A 549 3.13 22.45 -34.28
N ALA A 550 3.06 21.15 -34.55
CA ALA A 550 2.98 20.11 -33.52
C ALA A 550 4.25 20.06 -32.68
N CYS A 551 4.09 20.08 -31.35
CA CYS A 551 5.17 19.80 -30.41
C CYS A 551 5.59 18.32 -30.46
N GLN A 552 6.82 18.04 -30.03
CA GLN A 552 7.26 16.66 -29.83
C GLN A 552 6.50 16.00 -28.67
N PRO A 553 6.39 14.66 -28.62
CA PRO A 553 5.69 13.96 -27.55
C PRO A 553 6.17 14.30 -26.13
N ASP A 554 7.48 14.40 -25.94
CA ASP A 554 8.11 14.78 -24.67
C ASP A 554 7.83 16.23 -24.26
N GLU A 555 7.57 17.11 -25.22
CA GLU A 555 7.21 18.51 -24.98
C GLU A 555 5.72 18.71 -24.62
N ILE A 556 4.85 17.69 -24.77
CA ILE A 556 3.40 17.84 -24.53
C ILE A 556 3.13 18.35 -23.10
N GLY A 557 3.82 17.77 -22.11
CA GLY A 557 3.71 18.18 -20.71
C GLY A 557 4.10 19.64 -20.51
N ASP A 558 5.22 20.07 -21.10
CA ASP A 558 5.69 21.45 -21.03
C ASP A 558 4.69 22.44 -21.64
N ARG A 559 4.07 22.08 -22.77
CA ARG A 559 3.01 22.89 -23.37
C ARG A 559 1.80 23.00 -22.46
N MET A 560 1.40 21.92 -21.79
CA MET A 560 0.31 21.96 -20.82
C MET A 560 0.65 22.85 -19.61
N THR A 561 1.87 22.77 -19.08
CA THR A 561 2.36 23.63 -17.99
C THR A 561 2.38 25.10 -18.40
N GLN A 562 2.85 25.39 -19.62
CA GLN A 562 2.82 26.74 -20.19
C GLN A 562 1.39 27.28 -20.31
N ILE A 563 0.43 26.43 -20.71
CA ILE A 563 -0.98 26.82 -20.84
C ILE A 563 -1.58 27.18 -19.47
N ILE A 564 -1.44 26.31 -18.46
CA ILE A 564 -2.07 26.55 -17.15
C ILE A 564 -1.44 27.77 -16.45
N THR A 565 -0.11 27.90 -16.47
CA THR A 565 0.58 29.06 -15.86
C THR A 565 0.18 30.37 -16.53
N SER A 566 0.07 30.38 -17.86
CA SER A 566 -0.39 31.55 -18.60
C SER A 566 -1.87 31.86 -18.33
N ALA A 567 -2.71 30.85 -18.14
CA ALA A 567 -4.13 31.04 -17.82
C ALA A 567 -4.32 31.77 -16.48
N PHE A 568 -3.55 31.41 -15.43
CA PHE A 568 -3.54 32.14 -14.16
C PHE A 568 -3.14 33.61 -14.34
N ALA A 569 -2.08 33.89 -15.10
CA ALA A 569 -1.62 35.24 -15.38
C ALA A 569 -2.62 36.08 -16.21
N VAL A 570 -3.32 35.45 -17.16
CA VAL A 570 -4.35 36.11 -17.99
C VAL A 570 -5.51 36.63 -17.14
N VAL A 571 -5.90 35.89 -16.10
CA VAL A 571 -7.00 36.31 -15.20
C VAL A 571 -6.53 37.07 -13.95
N ASN A 572 -5.24 37.42 -13.87
CA ASN A 572 -4.62 38.03 -12.68
C ASN A 572 -4.84 37.23 -11.38
N SER A 573 -4.85 35.90 -11.47
CA SER A 573 -4.91 35.02 -10.30
C SER A 573 -3.51 34.58 -9.91
N ALA A 574 -3.24 34.52 -8.61
CA ALA A 574 -1.99 33.99 -8.10
C ALA A 574 -1.93 32.47 -8.31
N LEU A 575 -0.79 31.97 -8.77
CA LEU A 575 -0.52 30.53 -8.72
C LEU A 575 -0.44 30.10 -7.24
N PRO A 576 -1.00 28.94 -6.87
CA PRO A 576 -0.79 28.39 -5.54
C PRO A 576 0.71 28.16 -5.32
N GLU A 577 1.24 28.64 -4.19
CA GLU A 577 2.56 28.24 -3.72
C GLU A 577 2.48 26.78 -3.20
N PRO A 578 3.50 25.93 -3.43
CA PRO A 578 3.56 24.63 -2.78
C PRO A 578 3.55 24.87 -1.27
N SER A 579 2.58 24.30 -0.55
CA SER A 579 2.34 24.68 0.83
C SER A 579 3.12 23.81 1.82
N LEU A 580 3.54 22.59 1.45
CA LEU A 580 4.09 21.64 2.44
C LEU A 580 5.61 21.49 2.44
N VAL A 581 6.29 21.89 1.36
CA VAL A 581 7.76 21.93 1.32
C VAL A 581 8.22 23.29 0.79
N PRO A 582 9.03 24.05 1.55
CA PRO A 582 9.57 25.32 1.07
C PRO A 582 10.41 25.04 -0.18
N LEU A 583 10.01 25.63 -1.30
CA LEU A 583 10.88 25.71 -2.47
C LEU A 583 12.18 26.41 -2.07
N PRO A 584 13.34 26.04 -2.65
CA PRO A 584 14.57 26.80 -2.47
C PRO A 584 14.32 28.29 -2.77
N GLU A 585 14.92 29.20 -1.98
CA GLU A 585 14.75 30.64 -2.16
C GLU A 585 15.01 31.05 -3.63
N GLY A 586 14.03 31.72 -4.25
CA GLY A 586 14.10 32.18 -5.64
C GLY A 586 13.44 31.25 -6.67
N THR A 587 12.90 30.11 -6.25
CA THR A 587 12.19 29.17 -7.14
C THR A 587 10.68 29.44 -7.10
N THR A 588 10.08 29.78 -8.24
CA THR A 588 8.62 29.77 -8.46
C THR A 588 8.25 28.59 -9.37
N ILE A 589 6.99 28.15 -9.40
CA ILE A 589 6.52 27.13 -10.38
C ILE A 589 6.86 27.57 -11.82
N ALA A 590 6.93 28.88 -12.09
CA ALA A 590 7.35 29.43 -13.38
C ALA A 590 8.85 29.27 -13.71
N SER A 591 9.69 28.95 -12.72
CA SER A 591 11.15 28.81 -12.85
C SER A 591 11.62 27.37 -13.01
N VAL A 592 10.74 26.38 -12.90
CA VAL A 592 11.09 24.96 -13.03
C VAL A 592 10.43 24.38 -14.27
N SER A 593 11.23 23.75 -15.11
CA SER A 593 10.79 22.81 -16.14
C SER A 593 10.31 21.47 -15.54
N GLU A 594 10.10 21.39 -14.22
CA GLU A 594 9.56 20.21 -13.56
C GLU A 594 8.05 20.39 -13.36
N PRO A 595 7.24 19.39 -13.73
CA PRO A 595 5.80 19.46 -13.54
C PRO A 595 5.46 19.57 -12.05
N PHE A 596 4.78 20.65 -11.69
CA PHE A 596 4.18 20.80 -10.36
C PHE A 596 3.08 19.75 -10.17
N TYR A 597 3.19 18.96 -9.10
CA TYR A 597 2.20 17.97 -8.71
C TYR A 597 1.57 18.37 -7.39
N LEU A 598 0.29 18.70 -7.39
CA LEU A 598 -0.30 19.28 -6.19
C LEU A 598 -0.63 18.27 -5.06
N TYR A 599 -0.28 17.00 -5.27
CA TYR A 599 -0.32 15.94 -4.25
C TYR A 599 1.07 15.51 -3.75
N SER A 600 2.17 16.09 -4.26
CA SER A 600 3.56 15.81 -3.79
C SER A 600 3.69 15.99 -2.28
N ASP A 601 3.09 17.08 -1.82
CA ASP A 601 2.99 17.52 -0.46
C ASP A 601 2.44 16.43 0.48
N ILE A 602 1.33 15.77 0.11
CA ILE A 602 0.75 14.68 0.90
C ILE A 602 1.65 13.44 0.85
N ARG A 603 2.18 13.11 -0.33
CA ARG A 603 3.10 11.99 -0.53
C ARG A 603 4.33 12.10 0.38
N GLU A 604 4.96 13.28 0.42
CA GLU A 604 6.17 13.54 1.19
C GLU A 604 5.86 13.57 2.68
N TRP A 605 4.77 14.25 3.07
CA TRP A 605 4.32 14.28 4.46
C TRP A 605 4.04 12.89 5.04
N VAL A 606 3.35 12.02 4.28
CA VAL A 606 3.11 10.62 4.70
C VAL A 606 4.43 9.88 4.80
N SER A 607 5.31 9.99 3.79
CA SER A 607 6.60 9.30 3.76
C SER A 607 7.49 9.66 4.96
N ASP A 608 7.57 10.95 5.31
CA ASP A 608 8.33 11.47 6.44
C ASP A 608 7.78 10.97 7.78
N ARG A 609 6.46 10.91 7.94
CA ARG A 609 5.85 10.38 9.17
C ARG A 609 6.12 8.90 9.35
N LEU A 610 6.08 8.13 8.26
CA LEU A 610 6.41 6.70 8.30
C LEU A 610 7.88 6.48 8.68
N ASP A 611 8.80 7.36 8.26
CA ASP A 611 10.21 7.29 8.68
C ASP A 611 10.42 7.58 10.17
N ARG A 612 9.71 8.57 10.70
CA ARG A 612 9.81 8.91 12.13
C ARG A 612 9.26 7.84 13.05
N ASP A 613 8.29 7.03 12.60
CA ASP A 613 7.78 5.89 13.39
C ASP A 613 8.79 4.74 13.48
N VAL A 614 9.74 4.64 12.53
CA VAL A 614 10.76 3.57 12.54
C VAL A 614 11.85 3.81 13.59
N GLN A 615 12.10 5.07 13.96
CA GLN A 615 13.04 5.49 15.00
C GLN A 615 12.45 5.29 16.40
#